data_AF-A0A6J7PEI6-F1
#
_entry.id   AF-A0A6J7PEI6-F1
#
_cell.length_a   1.000
_cell.length_b   1.000
_cell.length_c   1.000
_cell.angle_alpha   90.00
_cell.angle_beta   90.00
_cell.angle_gamma   90.00
#
_symmetry.space_group_name_H-M   'P 1'
#
loop_
_entity.id
_entity.type
_entity.pdbx_description
1 polymer ?
#
loop_
_entity_poly.entity_id
_entity_poly.type
_entity_poly.pdbx_seq_one_letter_code
_entity_poly.pdbx_strand_id
1 'polypeptide(L)'
;MSENIIEVGEDVEIDVVVDEDGNVVAAVIDDVVVATGAEGSIVDETIDVLDADGNVVLEDETVSVYDADGNLVAQAEEITVV
;
A
#
# COMPACT_ATOMS: atom_id res chain seq x y z
N MET A 1 29.40 16.08 8.45
CA MET A 1 28.81 15.06 7.58
C MET A 1 27.34 15.04 7.92
N SER A 2 26.48 15.58 7.06
CA SER A 2 25.04 15.35 7.17
C SER A 2 24.83 13.90 6.77
N GLU A 3 24.50 13.05 7.75
CA GLU A 3 24.07 11.69 7.48
C GLU A 3 22.79 11.82 6.62
N ASN A 4 22.79 11.27 5.41
CA ASN A 4 21.55 11.08 4.65
C ASN A 4 20.77 9.98 5.37
N ILE A 5 20.01 10.37 6.39
CA ILE A 5 19.11 9.47 7.12
C ILE A 5 17.89 9.24 6.24
N ILE A 6 17.51 7.98 6.09
CA ILE A 6 16.23 7.58 5.50
C ILE A 6 15.28 7.29 6.66
N GLU A 7 14.12 7.93 6.65
CA GLU A 7 13.01 7.64 7.56
C GLU A 7 12.03 6.71 6.84
N VAL A 8 11.55 5.67 7.54
CA VAL A 8 10.57 4.74 7.01
C VAL A 8 9.35 4.74 7.92
N GLY A 9 8.17 4.97 7.34
CA GLY A 9 6.86 4.82 7.97
C GLY A 9 6.05 3.74 7.26
N GLU A 10 5.10 3.15 7.98
CA GLU A 10 4.19 2.11 7.51
C GLU A 10 2.82 2.39 8.16
N ASP A 11 1.74 2.24 7.39
CA ASP A 11 0.36 2.28 7.86
C ASP A 11 -0.42 1.15 7.20
N VAL A 12 -1.24 0.43 7.97
CA VAL A 12 -2.02 -0.71 7.47
C VAL A 12 -3.48 -0.56 7.93
N GLU A 13 -4.40 -0.54 6.99
CA GLU A 13 -5.85 -0.55 7.21
C GLU A 13 -6.45 -1.89 6.78
N ILE A 14 -7.43 -2.38 7.54
CA ILE A 14 -8.10 -3.66 7.27
C ILE A 14 -9.61 -3.46 7.37
N ASP A 15 -10.29 -3.71 6.27
CA ASP A 15 -11.75 -3.69 6.17
C ASP A 15 -12.30 -5.10 5.99
N VAL A 16 -13.15 -5.53 6.92
CA VAL A 16 -13.80 -6.86 6.87
C VAL A 16 -15.20 -6.71 6.31
N VAL A 17 -15.49 -7.44 5.23
CA VAL A 17 -16.82 -7.48 4.61
C VAL A 17 -17.60 -8.65 5.21
N VAL A 18 -18.80 -8.35 5.71
CA VAL A 18 -19.72 -9.34 6.29
C VAL A 18 -21.04 -9.39 5.53
N ASP A 19 -21.68 -10.56 5.52
CA ASP A 19 -23.04 -10.74 5.01
C ASP A 19 -24.12 -10.26 6.02
N GLU A 20 -25.39 -10.42 5.65
CA GLU A 20 -26.53 -10.05 6.50
C GLU A 20 -26.63 -10.86 7.80
N ASP A 21 -26.04 -12.06 7.82
CA ASP A 21 -26.00 -12.96 8.97
C ASP A 21 -24.77 -12.71 9.87
N GLY A 22 -23.86 -11.82 9.44
CA GLY A 22 -22.65 -11.45 10.16
C GLY A 22 -21.46 -12.38 9.90
N ASN A 23 -21.52 -13.23 8.87
CA ASN A 23 -20.38 -14.06 8.47
C ASN A 23 -19.44 -13.25 7.60
N VAL A 24 -18.12 -13.45 7.78
CA VAL A 24 -17.10 -12.85 6.92
C VAL A 24 -17.18 -13.45 5.53
N VAL A 25 -17.22 -12.59 4.50
CA VAL A 25 -17.26 -13.00 3.09
C VAL A 25 -16.05 -12.53 2.30
N ALA A 26 -15.36 -11.49 2.77
CA ALA A 26 -14.13 -10.98 2.19
C ALA A 26 -13.40 -10.08 3.21
N ALA A 27 -12.15 -9.74 2.90
CA ALA A 27 -11.44 -8.64 3.54
C ALA A 27 -10.71 -7.81 2.48
N VAL A 28 -10.49 -6.53 2.78
CA VAL A 28 -9.61 -5.65 2.03
C VAL A 28 -8.51 -5.20 2.99
N ILE A 29 -7.26 -5.31 2.57
CA ILE A 29 -6.09 -4.84 3.29
C ILE A 29 -5.46 -3.75 2.45
N ASP A 30 -5.20 -2.60 3.04
CA ASP A 30 -4.51 -1.46 2.42
C ASP A 30 -3.23 -1.21 3.23
N ASP A 31 -2.08 -1.45 2.61
CA ASP A 31 -0.75 -1.30 3.20
C ASP A 31 0.02 -0.19 2.50
N VAL A 32 0.44 0.83 3.24
CA VAL A 32 1.19 1.97 2.74
C VAL A 32 2.54 2.07 3.45
N VAL A 33 3.61 1.89 2.70
CA VAL A 33 4.99 2.08 3.15
C VAL A 33 5.57 3.35 2.54
N VAL A 34 6.14 4.22 3.38
CA VAL A 34 6.76 5.48 2.95
C VAL A 34 8.21 5.52 3.38
N ALA A 35 9.12 5.58 2.42
CA ALA A 35 10.54 5.84 2.66
C ALA A 35 10.89 7.27 2.23
N THR A 36 11.36 8.10 3.17
CA THR A 36 11.70 9.51 2.92
C THR A 36 13.17 9.78 3.20
N GLY A 37 13.83 10.50 2.29
CA GLY A 37 15.21 10.97 2.43
C GLY A 37 15.38 12.41 1.93
N ALA A 38 16.62 12.89 1.96
CA ALA A 38 16.92 14.27 1.56
C ALA A 38 16.64 14.58 0.07
N GLU A 39 16.57 13.54 -0.77
CA GLU A 39 16.35 13.67 -2.22
C GLU A 39 14.88 13.52 -2.63
N GLY A 40 13.99 13.16 -1.70
CA GLY A 40 12.58 12.89 -1.98
C GLY A 40 12.05 11.69 -1.18
N SER A 41 10.92 11.16 -1.62
CA SER A 41 10.27 10.00 -1.01
C SER A 41 9.81 8.97 -2.03
N ILE A 42 9.67 7.73 -1.56
CA ILE A 42 9.01 6.64 -2.27
C ILE A 42 7.84 6.22 -1.40
N VAL A 43 6.66 6.13 -2.00
CA VAL A 43 5.44 5.59 -1.41
C VAL A 43 5.11 4.32 -2.16
N ASP A 44 4.93 3.23 -1.43
CA ASP A 44 4.55 1.92 -1.92
C ASP A 44 3.22 1.57 -1.26
N GLU A 45 2.16 1.46 -2.04
CA GLU A 45 0.79 1.19 -1.59
C GLU A 45 0.32 -0.12 -2.21
N THR A 46 -0.06 -1.09 -1.40
CA THR A 46 -0.59 -2.38 -1.84
C THR A 46 -1.98 -2.61 -1.26
N ILE A 47 -2.95 -2.85 -2.13
CA ILE A 47 -4.32 -3.19 -1.76
C ILE A 47 -4.61 -4.64 -2.11
N ASP A 48 -4.79 -5.47 -1.09
CA ASP A 48 -5.18 -6.87 -1.23
C ASP A 48 -6.67 -7.07 -0.98
N VAL A 49 -7.33 -7.77 -1.88
CA VAL A 49 -8.69 -8.30 -1.66
C VAL A 49 -8.59 -9.79 -1.39
N LEU A 50 -9.12 -10.20 -0.24
CA LEU A 50 -9.11 -11.59 0.22
C LEU A 50 -10.52 -12.19 0.14
N ASP A 51 -10.60 -13.48 -0.21
CA ASP A 51 -11.81 -14.27 -0.06
C ASP A 51 -12.09 -14.63 1.41
N ALA A 52 -13.22 -15.28 1.67
CA ALA A 52 -13.63 -15.71 3.01
C ALA A 52 -12.68 -16.73 3.67
N ASP A 53 -11.86 -17.43 2.87
CA ASP A 53 -10.85 -18.38 3.33
C ASP A 53 -9.50 -17.69 3.61
N GLY A 54 -9.38 -16.40 3.30
CA GLY A 54 -8.18 -15.60 3.48
C GLY A 54 -7.18 -15.69 2.32
N ASN A 55 -7.59 -16.17 1.15
CA ASN A 55 -6.74 -16.16 -0.04
C ASN A 55 -6.87 -14.81 -0.76
N VAL A 56 -5.75 -14.22 -1.18
CA VAL A 56 -5.76 -13.06 -2.07
C VAL A 56 -6.37 -13.46 -3.41
N VAL A 57 -7.37 -12.71 -3.86
CA VAL A 57 -8.04 -12.88 -5.15
C VAL A 57 -7.74 -11.72 -6.11
N LEU A 58 -7.32 -10.58 -5.56
CA LEU A 58 -6.88 -9.41 -6.30
C LEU A 58 -5.86 -8.64 -5.48
N GLU A 59 -4.81 -8.17 -6.14
CA GLU A 59 -3.77 -7.30 -5.59
C GLU A 59 -3.63 -6.09 -6.53
N ASP A 60 -3.58 -4.89 -5.97
CA ASP A 60 -3.34 -3.62 -6.67
C ASP A 60 -2.17 -2.91 -5.99
N GLU A 61 -1.03 -2.83 -6.67
CA GLU A 61 0.20 -2.21 -6.15
C GLU A 61 0.47 -0.91 -6.90
N THR A 62 0.61 0.19 -6.17
CA THR A 62 1.00 1.51 -6.69
C THR A 62 2.28 2.01 -6.03
N VAL A 63 3.33 2.20 -6.83
CA VAL A 63 4.58 2.80 -6.38
C VAL A 63 4.71 4.22 -6.93
N SER A 64 4.79 5.19 -6.03
CA SER A 64 4.91 6.63 -6.34
C SER A 64 6.23 7.21 -5.84
N VAL A 65 6.94 7.94 -6.69
CA VAL A 65 8.23 8.59 -6.35
C VAL A 65 8.06 10.10 -6.40
N TYR A 66 8.44 10.77 -5.31
CA TYR A 66 8.39 12.21 -5.17
C TYR A 66 9.80 12.81 -5.05
N ASP A 67 10.00 13.99 -5.61
CA ASP A 67 11.22 14.78 -5.38
C ASP A 67 11.22 15.45 -3.99
N ALA A 68 12.33 16.10 -3.63
CA ALA A 68 12.49 16.79 -2.36
C ALA A 68 11.52 17.97 -2.14
N ASP A 69 10.92 18.50 -3.20
CA ASP A 69 9.90 19.55 -3.15
C ASP A 69 8.47 18.96 -3.02
N GLY A 70 8.33 17.63 -3.04
CA GLY A 70 7.07 16.90 -2.92
C GLY A 70 6.32 16.74 -4.25
N ASN A 71 6.97 16.94 -5.40
CA ASN A 71 6.34 16.72 -6.70
C ASN A 71 6.48 15.26 -7.13
N LEU A 72 5.41 14.66 -7.65
CA LEU A 72 5.44 13.33 -8.24
C LEU A 72 6.32 13.34 -9.50
N VAL A 73 7.35 12.49 -9.52
CA VAL A 73 8.30 12.36 -10.65
C VAL A 73 8.19 11.04 -11.39
N ALA A 74 7.69 10.00 -10.74
CA ALA A 74 7.41 8.70 -11.36
C ALA A 74 6.28 7.99 -10.62
N GLN A 75 5.54 7.17 -11.35
CA GLN A 75 4.53 6.27 -10.81
C GLN A 75 4.49 4.99 -11.63
N ALA A 76 4.30 3.85 -10.95
CA ALA A 76 3.98 2.57 -11.54
C ALA A 76 2.77 1.98 -10.81
N GLU A 77 1.94 1.26 -11.54
CA GLU A 77 0.74 0.60 -11.04
C GLU A 77 0.68 -0.80 -11.67
N GLU A 78 0.45 -1.81 -10.86
CA GLU A 78 0.28 -3.20 -11.28
C GLU A 78 -0.95 -3.80 -10.59
N ILE A 79 -1.86 -4.36 -11.39
CA ILE A 79 -3.04 -5.06 -10.90
C ILE A 79 -2.92 -6.54 -11.26
N THR A 80 -2.94 -7.39 -10.24
CA THR A 80 -2.86 -8.85 -10.36
C THR A 80 -4.17 -9.50 -9.92
N VAL A 81 -4.68 -10.42 -10.73
CA VAL A 81 -5.82 -11.29 -10.37
C VAL A 81 -5.29 -12.71 -10.22
N VAL A 82 -5.54 -13.31 -9.06
CA VAL A 82 -4.94 -14.59 -8.61
C VAL A 82 -5.80 -15.80 -9.00
#